data_AF-A0A840HLT0-F1
#
_entry.id   AF-A0A840HLT0-F1
#
_cell.length_a   1.000
_cell.length_b   1.000
_cell.length_c   1.000
_cell.angle_alpha   90.00
_cell.angle_beta   90.00
_cell.angle_gamma   90.00
#
_symmetry.space_group_name_H-M   'P 1'
#
loop_
_entity.id
_entity.type
_entity.pdbx_description
1 polymer ?
#
loop_
_entity_poly.entity_id
_entity_poly.type
_entity_poly.pdbx_seq_one_letter_code
_entity_poly.pdbx_strand_id
1 'polypeptide(L)'
;MEESSPVDLSSCCQSCGACCGYSANWPRFSIESEEELAAIPEALVNDRQSGMRCQGDRCSALQGDIGRATACGIYAVRPEVCRTCMPGDAECAMARRKFGLPAIEAS
;
A
#
# COMPACT_ATOMS: atom_id res chain seq x y z
N MET A 1 9.06 32.14 8.85
CA MET A 1 9.62 30.79 9.06
C MET A 1 8.82 30.23 10.22
N GLU A 2 7.91 29.29 10.04
CA GLU A 2 8.00 28.09 9.22
C GLU A 2 6.74 27.90 8.37
N GLU A 3 6.92 27.78 7.07
CA GLU A 3 5.93 27.14 6.21
C GLU A 3 6.07 25.64 6.52
N SER A 4 5.26 25.16 7.47
CA SER A 4 5.02 23.73 7.67
C SER A 4 4.47 23.20 6.36
N SER A 5 5.36 22.76 5.49
CA SER A 5 5.04 22.16 4.22
C SER A 5 4.11 20.98 4.50
N PRO A 6 2.96 20.85 3.82
CA PRO A 6 2.15 19.65 3.93
C PRO A 6 3.08 18.50 3.55
N VAL A 7 3.43 17.66 4.53
CA VAL A 7 4.12 16.41 4.27
C VAL A 7 3.25 15.67 3.27
N ASP A 8 3.69 15.60 2.02
CA ASP A 8 2.92 14.98 0.98
C ASP A 8 2.79 13.51 1.34
N LEU A 9 1.63 13.16 1.88
CA LEU A 9 1.33 11.84 2.42
C LEU A 9 1.54 10.76 1.35
N SER A 10 1.34 11.09 0.07
CA SER A 10 1.65 10.20 -1.05
C SER A 10 3.14 9.91 -1.17
N SER A 11 4.00 10.91 -0.94
CA SER A 11 5.46 10.74 -0.91
C SER A 11 5.94 9.84 0.23
N CYS A 12 5.23 9.81 1.36
CA CYS A 12 5.55 8.90 2.46
C CYS A 12 5.37 7.43 2.05
N CYS A 13 4.29 7.13 1.33
CA CYS A 13 4.03 5.80 0.78
C CYS A 13 5.05 5.42 -0.29
N GLN A 14 5.44 6.38 -1.15
CA GLN A 14 6.48 6.16 -2.14
C GLN A 14 7.87 5.93 -1.51
N SER A 15 8.13 6.48 -0.34
CA SER A 15 9.44 6.29 0.34
C SER A 15 9.52 5.00 1.16
N CYS A 16 8.39 4.51 1.68
CA CYS A 16 8.38 3.34 2.57
C CYS A 16 7.93 2.03 1.93
N GLY A 17 6.85 2.02 1.13
CA GLY A 17 6.25 0.79 0.60
C GLY A 17 5.84 -0.28 1.63
N ALA A 18 5.88 0.02 2.93
CA ALA A 18 5.79 -0.97 4.00
C ALA A 18 4.45 -1.73 3.99
N CYS A 19 3.33 -1.02 3.78
CA CYS A 19 2.01 -1.63 3.72
C CYS A 19 1.87 -2.66 2.60
N CYS A 20 2.53 -2.41 1.46
CA CYS A 20 2.52 -3.32 0.30
C CYS A 20 3.45 -4.52 0.46
N GLY A 21 4.32 -4.51 1.48
CA GLY A 21 5.23 -5.62 1.81
C GLY A 21 4.92 -6.31 3.14
N TYR A 22 3.84 -5.91 3.82
CA TYR A 22 3.60 -6.35 5.18
C TYR A 22 3.25 -7.83 5.28
N SER A 23 2.35 -8.29 4.40
CA SER A 23 1.91 -9.69 4.36
C SER A 23 1.29 -10.04 3.01
N ALA A 24 1.49 -11.28 2.57
CA ALA A 24 0.80 -11.84 1.41
C ALA A 24 -0.73 -11.77 1.49
N ASN A 25 -1.25 -11.77 2.72
CA ASN A 25 -2.67 -11.74 3.05
C ASN A 25 -3.24 -10.32 3.13
N TRP A 26 -2.45 -9.30 2.83
CA TRP A 26 -2.80 -7.89 2.95
C TRP A 26 -2.32 -7.16 1.69
N PRO A 27 -3.18 -6.45 0.93
CA PRO A 27 -4.58 -6.10 1.17
C PRO A 27 -5.56 -7.20 0.72
N ARG A 28 -6.63 -7.42 1.49
CA ARG A 28 -7.76 -8.30 1.12
C ARG A 28 -8.90 -7.48 0.57
N PHE A 29 -9.48 -7.94 -0.53
CA PHE A 29 -10.73 -7.41 -1.06
C PHE A 29 -11.85 -7.85 -0.11
N SER A 30 -12.32 -6.93 0.74
CA SER A 30 -13.38 -7.23 1.72
C SER A 30 -14.55 -6.26 1.64
N ILE A 31 -14.37 -5.12 0.97
CA ILE A 31 -15.38 -4.05 0.84
C ILE A 31 -15.64 -3.63 -0.61
N GLU A 32 -14.89 -4.17 -1.57
CA GLU A 32 -14.90 -3.75 -2.97
C GLU A 32 -15.96 -4.52 -3.77
N SER A 33 -16.64 -3.82 -4.68
CA SER A 33 -17.60 -4.42 -5.61
C SER A 33 -16.89 -5.19 -6.73
N GLU A 34 -17.58 -6.15 -7.34
CA GLU A 34 -17.05 -6.93 -8.48
C GLU A 34 -16.58 -6.02 -9.63
N GLU A 35 -17.25 -4.89 -9.88
CA GLU A 35 -16.83 -3.93 -10.91
C GLU A 35 -15.49 -3.24 -10.60
N GLU A 36 -15.22 -2.94 -9.34
CA GLU A 36 -13.95 -2.32 -8.93
C GLU A 36 -12.81 -3.33 -9.02
N LEU A 37 -13.08 -4.57 -8.65
CA LEU A 37 -12.13 -5.68 -8.80
C LEU A 37 -11.84 -5.97 -10.27
N ALA A 38 -12.85 -5.87 -11.14
CA ALA A 38 -12.69 -6.03 -12.58
C ALA A 38 -11.86 -4.90 -13.24
N ALA A 39 -11.73 -3.74 -12.60
CA ALA A 39 -10.84 -2.67 -13.06
C ALA A 39 -9.36 -2.98 -12.79
N ILE A 40 -9.06 -3.92 -11.89
CA ILE A 40 -7.70 -4.33 -11.56
C ILE A 40 -7.23 -5.39 -12.57
N PRO A 41 -6.00 -5.27 -13.12
CA PRO A 41 -5.47 -6.29 -14.02
C PRO A 41 -5.44 -7.66 -13.34
N GLU A 42 -6.02 -8.67 -14.00
CA GLU A 42 -6.11 -10.04 -13.50
C GLU A 42 -4.73 -10.63 -13.12
N ALA A 43 -3.68 -10.22 -13.85
CA ALA A 43 -2.30 -10.60 -13.57
C ALA A 43 -1.79 -10.17 -12.17
N LEU A 44 -2.45 -9.18 -11.57
CA LEU A 44 -2.13 -8.61 -10.26
C LEU A 44 -3.14 -9.00 -9.19
N VAL A 45 -4.15 -9.81 -9.53
CA VAL A 45 -5.12 -10.38 -8.60
C VAL A 45 -4.70 -11.81 -8.26
N ASN A 46 -4.91 -12.21 -7.00
CA ASN A 46 -4.59 -13.58 -6.59
C ASN A 46 -5.56 -14.60 -7.22
N ASP A 47 -5.20 -15.88 -7.26
CA ASP A 47 -6.05 -16.94 -7.85
C ASP A 47 -7.41 -17.11 -7.16
N ARG A 48 -7.59 -16.54 -5.96
CA ARG A 48 -8.84 -16.59 -5.19
C ARG A 48 -9.72 -15.35 -5.39
N GLN A 49 -9.27 -14.38 -6.20
CA GLN A 49 -9.89 -13.06 -6.37
C GLN A 49 -10.25 -12.39 -5.04
N SER A 50 -9.49 -12.68 -3.98
CA SER A 50 -9.77 -12.24 -2.61
C SER A 50 -8.80 -11.14 -2.15
N GLY A 51 -7.94 -10.68 -3.03
CA GLY A 51 -6.88 -9.71 -2.76
C GLY A 51 -5.88 -9.60 -3.90
N MET A 52 -4.93 -8.69 -3.72
CA MET A 52 -3.81 -8.51 -4.65
C MET A 52 -2.91 -9.75 -4.66
N ARG A 53 -2.33 -10.04 -5.83
CA ARG A 53 -1.30 -11.07 -6.00
C ARG A 53 -0.03 -10.65 -5.29
N CYS A 54 0.38 -11.40 -4.29
CA CYS A 54 1.63 -11.19 -3.57
C CYS A 54 2.65 -12.30 -3.90
N GLN A 55 3.90 -11.92 -4.10
CA GLN A 55 5.04 -12.83 -4.20
C GLN A 55 5.73 -12.86 -2.83
N GLY A 56 5.46 -13.91 -2.05
CA GLY A 56 5.80 -13.91 -0.62
C GLY A 56 5.02 -12.80 0.10
N ASP A 57 5.68 -11.99 0.91
CA ASP A 57 5.04 -10.87 1.62
C ASP A 57 4.86 -9.59 0.79
N ARG A 58 5.31 -9.60 -0.48
CA ARG A 58 5.36 -8.40 -1.33
C ARG A 58 4.29 -8.41 -2.41
N CYS A 59 3.52 -7.32 -2.51
CA CYS A 59 2.57 -7.10 -3.60
C CYS A 59 3.28 -7.07 -4.97
N SER A 60 2.75 -7.81 -5.95
CA SER A 60 3.32 -7.90 -7.30
C SER A 60 3.26 -6.58 -8.06
N ALA A 61 2.34 -5.69 -7.72
CA ALA A 61 2.23 -4.37 -8.32
C ALA A 61 3.22 -3.35 -7.71
N LEU A 62 3.90 -3.69 -6.61
CA LEU A 62 4.87 -2.81 -5.96
C LEU A 62 6.18 -2.83 -6.76
N GLN A 63 6.56 -1.68 -7.29
CA GLN A 63 7.85 -1.43 -7.93
C GLN A 63 8.82 -0.80 -6.91
N GLY A 64 10.12 -1.11 -7.00
CA GLY A 64 11.16 -0.53 -6.14
C GLY A 64 11.52 -1.37 -4.91
N ASP A 65 12.00 -0.76 -3.83
CA ASP A 65 12.44 -1.45 -2.61
C ASP A 65 11.85 -0.81 -1.35
N ILE A 66 11.28 -1.64 -0.49
CA ILE A 66 10.65 -1.23 0.77
C ILE A 66 11.70 -0.51 1.64
N GLY A 67 11.34 0.66 2.16
CA GLY A 67 12.22 1.52 2.95
C GLY A 67 13.26 2.31 2.14
N ARG A 68 13.26 2.22 0.81
CA ARG A 68 14.09 3.05 -0.07
C ARG A 68 13.26 3.96 -0.96
N ALA A 69 12.63 3.36 -1.96
CA ALA A 69 11.85 4.04 -2.97
C ALA A 69 10.96 3.00 -3.62
N THR A 70 9.66 3.24 -3.58
CA THR A 70 8.62 2.35 -4.05
C THR A 70 7.56 3.11 -4.83
N ALA A 71 6.92 2.44 -5.77
CA ALA A 71 5.79 2.98 -6.51
C ALA A 71 4.77 1.88 -6.74
N CYS A 72 3.49 2.24 -6.73
CA CYS A 72 2.43 1.31 -7.11
C CYS A 72 2.26 1.37 -8.63
N GLY A 73 2.55 0.27 -9.33
CA GLY A 73 2.37 0.17 -10.78
C GLY A 73 0.92 0.29 -11.24
N ILE A 74 -0.05 0.15 -10.33
CA ILE A 74 -1.48 0.32 -10.58
C ILE A 74 -2.09 1.48 -9.81
N TYR A 75 -1.32 2.54 -9.52
CA TYR A 75 -1.76 3.65 -8.67
C TYR A 75 -3.17 4.19 -9.01
N ALA A 76 -3.48 4.27 -10.30
CA ALA A 76 -4.77 4.75 -10.83
C ALA A 76 -5.95 3.79 -10.54
N VAL A 77 -5.72 2.48 -10.65
CA VAL A 77 -6.72 1.43 -10.41
C VAL A 77 -6.49 0.73 -9.07
N ARG A 78 -5.93 1.44 -8.09
CA ARG A 78 -5.70 0.86 -6.77
C ARG A 78 -7.02 0.42 -6.14
N PRO A 79 -7.04 -0.77 -5.52
CA PRO A 79 -8.20 -1.26 -4.78
C PRO A 79 -8.57 -0.30 -3.65
N GLU A 80 -9.84 -0.28 -3.26
CA GLU A 80 -10.33 0.65 -2.22
C GLU A 80 -9.58 0.47 -0.91
N VAL A 81 -9.26 -0.77 -0.52
CA VAL A 81 -8.47 -1.06 0.68
C VAL A 81 -7.06 -0.44 0.68
N CYS A 82 -6.47 -0.21 -0.50
CA CYS A 82 -5.21 0.52 -0.64
C CYS A 82 -5.40 2.04 -0.63
N ARG A 83 -6.60 2.53 -0.94
CA ARG A 83 -6.96 3.95 -0.89
C ARG A 83 -7.38 4.39 0.51
N THR A 84 -8.04 3.51 1.26
CA THR A 84 -8.49 3.75 2.64
C THR A 84 -7.36 3.66 3.65
N CYS A 85 -6.30 2.88 3.37
CA CYS A 85 -5.10 2.85 4.19
C CYS A 85 -4.33 4.18 4.05
N MET A 86 -4.44 5.07 5.03
CA MET A 86 -3.73 6.33 5.02
C MET A 86 -2.35 6.22 5.71
N PRO A 87 -1.35 6.95 5.21
CA PRO A 87 -0.07 7.06 5.88
C PRO A 87 -0.23 7.71 7.26
N GLY A 88 0.17 6.99 8.30
CA GLY A 88 0.02 7.42 9.70
C GLY A 88 -1.03 6.62 10.48
N ASP A 89 -1.89 5.85 9.81
CA ASP A 89 -2.83 4.95 10.48
C ASP A 89 -2.12 3.85 11.29
N ALA A 90 -2.85 3.25 12.22
CA ALA A 90 -2.35 2.15 13.04
C ALA A 90 -1.82 1.00 12.16
N GLU A 91 -2.52 0.66 11.09
CA GLU A 91 -2.08 -0.35 10.11
C GLU A 91 -0.78 0.03 9.41
N CYS A 92 -0.64 1.30 9.00
CA CYS A 92 0.60 1.82 8.41
C CYS A 92 1.75 1.74 9.42
N ALA A 93 1.53 2.16 10.67
CA ALA A 93 2.52 2.11 11.73
C ALA A 93 2.95 0.68 12.06
N MET A 94 2.01 -0.28 12.10
CA MET A 94 2.32 -1.69 12.27
C MET A 94 3.21 -2.24 11.14
N ALA A 95 2.88 -1.91 9.89
CA ALA A 95 3.68 -2.30 8.74
C ALA A 95 5.08 -1.71 8.81
N ARG A 96 5.19 -0.41 9.10
CA ARG A 96 6.49 0.29 9.24
C ARG A 96 7.33 -0.32 10.36
N ARG A 97 6.74 -0.68 11.50
CA ARG A 97 7.44 -1.37 12.60
C ARG A 97 8.04 -2.72 12.18
N LYS A 98 7.33 -3.52 11.37
CA LYS A 98 7.86 -4.79 10.83
C LYS A 98 9.16 -4.56 10.02
N PHE A 99 9.24 -3.45 9.31
CA PHE A 99 10.39 -3.06 8.49
C PHE A 99 11.41 -2.17 9.22
N GLY A 100 11.21 -1.85 10.50
CA GLY A 100 12.08 -0.96 11.26
C GLY A 100 12.04 0.51 10.82
N LEU A 101 10.97 0.93 10.14
CA LEU A 101 10.79 2.31 9.69
C LEU A 101 10.15 3.18 10.79
N PRO A 102 10.52 4.48 10.88
CA PRO A 102 9.95 5.40 11.89
C PRO A 102 8.46 5.60 11.65
N ALA A 103 7.64 5.81 12.66
CA ALA A 103 6.21 6.10 12.46
C ALA A 103 6.02 7.43 11.71
N ILE A 104 4.92 7.56 10.97
CA ILE A 104 4.49 8.85 10.42
C ILE A 104 3.66 9.52 11.50
N GLU A 105 4.15 10.61 12.06
CA GLU A 105 3.34 11.45 12.95
C GLU A 105 2.53 12.38 12.05
N ALA A 106 1.27 12.03 11.82
CA ALA A 106 0.31 12.98 11.28
C ALA A 106 0.02 14.00 12.39
N SER A 107 0.68 15.16 12.34
CA SER A 107 0.41 16.30 13.22
C SER A 107 -0.80 17.08 12.74
#